data_AF-A0A7C7GMZ9-F1
#
_entry.id   AF-A0A7C7GMZ9-F1
#
_cell.length_a   1.000
_cell.length_b   1.000
_cell.length_c   1.000
_cell.angle_alpha   90.00
_cell.angle_beta   90.00
_cell.angle_gamma   90.00
#
_symmetry.space_group_name_H-M   'P 1'
#
loop_
_entity.id
_entity.type
_entity.pdbx_description
1 polymer ?
#
loop_
_entity_poly.entity_id
_entity_poly.type
_entity_poly.pdbx_seq_one_letter_code
_entity_poly.pdbx_strand_id
1 'polypeptide(L)'
;AKGIADLIQLVEEGKISYSIASQKIFPLLINNPEKSPFQIAEDNNLLQESDDDNISEFVSQAIAKYPDKVIEYKNGKKGLIGLFMGEVMKLSKGKADPQKASIQVEKMLNE
;
A
#
# COMPACT_ATOMS: atom_id res chain seq x y z
N ALA A 1 14.36 -23.86 -3.90
CA ALA A 1 13.94 -22.96 -2.81
C ALA A 1 14.20 -21.46 -3.06
N LYS A 2 14.83 -21.06 -4.18
CA LYS A 2 15.28 -19.67 -4.39
C LYS A 2 14.16 -18.63 -4.49
N GLY A 3 13.04 -18.96 -5.14
CA GLY A 3 11.94 -18.01 -5.35
C GLY A 3 11.23 -17.51 -4.08
N ILE A 4 11.18 -18.29 -2.99
CA ILE A 4 10.59 -17.82 -1.73
C ILE A 4 11.56 -16.90 -0.98
N ALA A 5 12.85 -17.24 -0.98
CA ALA A 5 13.87 -16.37 -0.37
C ALA A 5 13.92 -15.00 -1.08
N ASP A 6 13.90 -15.00 -2.41
CA ASP A 6 13.87 -13.77 -3.21
C ASP A 6 12.58 -12.97 -2.95
N LEU A 7 11.43 -13.63 -2.79
CA LEU A 7 10.16 -12.95 -2.46
C LEU A 7 10.22 -12.26 -1.10
N ILE A 8 10.78 -12.93 -0.08
CA ILE A 8 10.96 -12.36 1.25
C ILE A 8 11.89 -11.14 1.18
N GLN A 9 13.01 -11.26 0.46
CA GLN A 9 13.95 -10.15 0.28
C GLN A 9 13.29 -8.91 -0.34
N LEU A 10 12.40 -9.08 -1.33
CA LEU A 10 11.68 -7.93 -1.91
C LEU A 10 10.76 -7.23 -0.91
N VAL A 11 10.17 -7.96 0.04
CA VAL A 11 9.35 -7.37 1.11
C VAL A 11 10.25 -6.62 2.10
N GLU A 12 11.39 -7.20 2.49
CA GLU A 12 12.35 -6.57 3.40
C GLU A 12 12.98 -5.30 2.80
N GLU A 13 13.24 -5.29 1.49
CA GLU A 13 13.72 -4.12 0.75
C GLU A 13 12.63 -3.06 0.51
N GLY A 14 11.37 -3.32 0.90
CA GLY A 14 10.25 -2.40 0.69
C GLY A 14 9.82 -2.24 -0.76
N LYS A 15 10.30 -3.11 -1.67
CA LYS A 15 9.93 -3.07 -3.10
C LYS A 15 8.52 -3.53 -3.36
N ILE A 16 7.95 -4.34 -2.47
CA ILE A 16 6.56 -4.80 -2.49
C ILE A 16 6.02 -4.89 -1.06
N SER A 17 4.72 -4.74 -0.91
CA SER A 17 4.07 -4.95 0.39
C SER A 17 3.88 -6.44 0.69
N TYR A 18 3.82 -6.80 1.98
CA TYR A 18 3.52 -8.17 2.40
C TYR A 18 2.21 -8.72 1.80
N SER A 19 1.18 -7.86 1.71
CA SER A 19 -0.10 -8.23 1.13
C SER A 19 0.02 -8.57 -0.36
N ILE A 20 0.81 -7.80 -1.12
CA ILE A 20 1.10 -8.09 -2.53
C ILE A 20 1.91 -9.38 -2.67
N ALA A 21 2.94 -9.55 -1.85
CA ALA A 21 3.80 -10.73 -1.86
C ALA A 21 2.98 -12.02 -1.64
N SER A 22 2.18 -12.05 -0.59
CA SER A 22 1.40 -13.24 -0.18
C SER A 22 0.18 -13.52 -1.06
N GLN A 23 -0.57 -12.49 -1.47
CA GLN A 23 -1.86 -12.68 -2.14
C GLN A 23 -1.77 -12.67 -3.68
N LYS A 24 -0.73 -12.03 -4.25
CA LYS A 24 -0.61 -11.87 -5.70
C LYS A 24 0.62 -12.57 -6.26
N ILE A 25 1.80 -12.25 -5.73
CA ILE A 25 3.05 -12.75 -6.32
C ILE A 25 3.25 -14.24 -6.01
N PHE A 26 3.00 -14.68 -4.77
CA PHE A 26 3.18 -16.08 -4.39
C PHE A 26 2.33 -17.06 -5.23
N PRO A 27 1.02 -16.85 -5.44
CA PRO A 27 0.23 -17.68 -6.36
C PRO A 27 0.76 -17.67 -7.81
N LEU A 28 1.19 -16.52 -8.32
CA LEU A 28 1.75 -16.40 -9.66
C LEU A 28 3.09 -17.12 -9.80
N LEU A 29 3.91 -17.11 -8.75
CA LEU A 29 5.20 -17.80 -8.71
C LEU A 29 5.03 -19.33 -8.76
N ILE A 30 3.97 -19.85 -8.12
CA ILE A 30 3.62 -21.29 -8.20
C ILE A 30 3.25 -21.67 -9.64
N ASN A 31 2.51 -20.80 -10.33
CA ASN A 31 2.06 -21.05 -11.71
C ASN A 31 3.14 -20.77 -12.77
N ASN A 32 4.18 -20.01 -12.44
CA ASN A 32 5.27 -19.59 -13.34
C ASN A 32 6.63 -19.81 -12.64
N PRO A 33 7.03 -21.08 -12.37
CA PRO A 33 8.21 -21.40 -11.57
C PRO A 33 9.54 -20.94 -12.19
N GLU A 34 9.54 -20.61 -13.48
CA GLU A 34 10.69 -20.07 -14.23
C GLU A 34 10.90 -18.57 -14.03
N LYS A 35 9.87 -17.83 -13.58
CA LYS A 35 9.96 -16.38 -13.35
C LYS A 35 10.49 -16.07 -11.95
N SER A 36 11.22 -14.97 -11.82
CA SER A 36 11.57 -14.44 -10.51
C SER A 36 10.40 -13.66 -9.89
N PRO A 37 10.32 -13.58 -8.55
CA PRO A 37 9.32 -12.74 -7.88
C PRO A 37 9.35 -11.27 -8.33
N PHE A 38 10.54 -10.76 -8.65
CA PHE A 38 10.73 -9.39 -9.13
C PHE A 38 10.14 -9.21 -10.53
N GLN A 39 10.39 -10.14 -11.45
CA GLN A 39 9.78 -10.12 -12.79
C GLN A 39 8.26 -10.19 -12.72
N ILE A 40 7.70 -11.05 -11.86
CA ILE A 40 6.25 -11.10 -11.65
C ILE A 40 5.72 -9.76 -11.12
N ALA A 41 6.46 -9.12 -10.21
CA ALA A 41 6.08 -7.82 -9.68
C ALA A 41 6.10 -6.73 -10.77
N GLU A 42 7.14 -6.68 -11.61
CA GLU A 42 7.24 -5.72 -12.73
C GLU A 42 6.14 -5.97 -13.77
N ASP A 43 6.01 -7.20 -14.27
CA ASP A 43 5.05 -7.59 -15.32
C ASP A 43 3.60 -7.24 -14.93
N ASN A 44 3.28 -7.37 -13.63
CA ASN A 44 1.94 -7.11 -13.10
C ASN A 44 1.82 -5.73 -12.45
N ASN A 45 2.87 -4.90 -12.56
CA ASN A 45 2.87 -3.54 -12.07
C ASN A 45 2.59 -3.49 -10.55
N LEU A 46 3.17 -4.40 -9.77
CA LEU A 46 2.90 -4.63 -8.34
C LEU A 46 3.99 -4.07 -7.41
N LEU A 47 4.96 -3.34 -7.95
CA LEU A 47 5.95 -2.65 -7.15
C LEU A 47 5.28 -1.60 -6.25
N GLN A 48 5.88 -1.40 -5.08
CA GLN A 48 5.45 -0.44 -4.08
C GLN A 48 5.65 0.97 -4.62
N GLU A 49 4.60 1.77 -4.52
CA GLU A 49 4.64 3.20 -4.79
C GLU A 49 5.10 3.91 -3.52
N SER A 50 6.20 4.64 -3.63
CA SER A 50 6.82 5.39 -2.54
C SER A 50 6.98 6.86 -2.89
N ASP A 51 6.55 7.29 -4.07
CA ASP A 51 6.51 8.71 -4.41
C ASP A 51 5.46 9.45 -3.58
N ASP A 52 5.91 10.51 -2.90
CA ASP A 52 5.07 11.25 -1.96
C ASP A 52 3.92 11.98 -2.67
N ASP A 53 4.08 12.40 -3.93
CA ASP A 53 3.04 13.11 -4.68
C ASP A 53 1.94 12.14 -5.09
N ASN A 54 2.30 10.95 -5.60
CA ASN A 54 1.34 9.90 -5.94
C ASN A 54 0.56 9.42 -4.71
N ILE A 55 1.25 9.24 -3.57
CA ILE A 55 0.56 8.88 -2.31
C ILE A 55 -0.38 10.00 -1.87
N SER A 56 0.04 11.27 -1.97
CA SER A 56 -0.78 12.42 -1.57
C SER A 56 -2.08 12.48 -2.34
N GLU A 57 -2.05 12.12 -3.62
CA GLU A 57 -3.25 12.05 -4.46
C GLU A 57 -4.24 11.00 -3.94
N PHE A 58 -3.76 9.79 -3.60
CA PHE A 58 -4.61 8.75 -3.01
C PHE A 58 -5.17 9.17 -1.65
N VAL A 59 -4.38 9.85 -0.80
CA VAL A 59 -4.83 10.37 0.49
C VAL A 59 -5.92 11.41 0.30
N SER A 60 -5.72 12.37 -0.60
CA SER A 60 -6.69 13.42 -0.88
C SER A 60 -8.03 12.83 -1.35
N GLN A 61 -7.99 11.85 -2.25
CA GLN A 61 -9.19 11.13 -2.70
C GLN A 61 -9.88 10.37 -1.56
N ALA A 62 -9.10 9.70 -0.68
CA ALA A 62 -9.65 8.98 0.47
C ALA A 62 -10.34 9.92 1.47
N ILE A 63 -9.76 11.10 1.73
CA ILE A 63 -10.31 12.12 2.62
C ILE A 63 -11.58 12.74 2.02
N ALA A 64 -11.53 13.11 0.74
CA ALA A 64 -12.66 13.71 0.02
C ALA A 64 -13.89 12.78 -0.03
N LYS A 65 -13.68 11.47 0.04
CA LYS A 65 -14.75 10.47 0.08
C LYS A 65 -15.52 10.44 1.42
N TYR A 66 -14.91 10.88 2.52
CA TYR A 66 -15.51 10.80 3.86
C TYR A 66 -15.38 12.13 4.64
N PRO A 67 -15.93 13.24 4.14
CA PRO A 67 -15.78 14.56 4.77
C PRO A 67 -16.30 14.59 6.22
N ASP A 68 -17.42 13.92 6.50
CA ASP A 68 -17.98 13.86 7.86
C ASP A 68 -17.04 13.14 8.85
N LYS A 69 -16.29 12.13 8.38
CA LYS A 69 -15.33 11.39 9.20
C LYS A 69 -14.08 12.19 9.50
N VAL A 70 -13.71 13.14 8.64
CA VAL A 70 -12.63 14.10 8.91
C VAL A 70 -13.00 14.97 10.10
N ILE A 71 -14.24 15.48 10.13
CA ILE A 71 -14.75 16.29 11.25
C ILE A 71 -14.76 15.47 12.55
N GLU A 72 -15.26 14.24 12.50
CA GLU A 72 -15.23 13.33 13.65
C GLU A 72 -13.80 13.05 14.15
N TYR A 73 -12.83 12.87 13.25
CA TYR A 73 -11.42 12.69 13.59
C TYR A 73 -10.84 13.93 14.27
N LYS A 74 -11.11 15.12 13.73
CA LYS A 74 -10.70 16.41 14.31
C LYS A 74 -11.34 16.66 15.68
N ASN A 75 -12.56 16.16 15.90
CA ASN A 75 -13.25 16.19 17.19
C ASN A 75 -12.73 15.15 18.21
N GLY A 76 -11.62 14.47 17.92
CA GLY A 76 -10.94 13.58 18.86
C GLY A 76 -11.15 12.09 18.63
N LYS A 77 -11.93 11.66 17.62
CA LYS A 77 -12.06 10.24 17.26
C LYS A 77 -10.87 9.76 16.41
N LYS A 78 -9.68 9.76 17.00
CA LYS A 78 -8.41 9.40 16.33
C LYS A 78 -8.38 7.98 15.75
N GLY A 79 -9.24 7.07 16.24
CA GLY A 79 -9.39 5.71 15.68
C GLY A 79 -9.85 5.66 14.21
N LEU A 80 -10.35 6.76 13.65
CA LEU A 80 -10.75 6.83 12.24
C LEU A 80 -9.57 6.82 11.26
N ILE A 81 -8.33 6.99 11.73
CA ILE A 81 -7.14 6.92 10.86
C ILE A 81 -7.06 5.59 10.10
N GLY A 82 -7.46 4.48 10.73
CA GLY A 82 -7.47 3.16 10.08
C GLY A 82 -8.46 3.06 8.91
N LEU A 83 -9.56 3.82 8.93
CA LEU A 83 -10.52 3.88 7.83
C LEU A 83 -9.90 4.57 6.61
N PHE A 84 -9.25 5.72 6.82
CA PHE A 84 -8.57 6.45 5.74
C PHE A 84 -7.41 5.64 5.18
N MET A 85 -6.59 5.03 6.03
CA MET A 85 -5.53 4.10 5.60
C MET A 85 -6.07 2.95 4.75
N GLY A 86 -7.18 2.32 5.17
CA GLY A 86 -7.82 1.27 4.40
C GLY A 86 -8.28 1.74 3.01
N GLU A 87 -8.84 2.95 2.92
CA GLU A 87 -9.25 3.53 1.64
C GLU A 87 -8.04 3.87 0.74
N VAL A 88 -6.96 4.43 1.29
CA VAL A 88 -5.71 4.70 0.55
C VAL A 88 -5.12 3.41 -0.01
N MET A 89 -5.08 2.35 0.79
CA MET A 89 -4.62 1.04 0.35
C MET A 89 -5.51 0.47 -0.75
N LYS A 90 -6.82 0.71 -0.69
CA LYS A 90 -7.76 0.28 -1.73
C LYS A 90 -7.55 1.03 -3.04
N LEU A 91 -7.42 2.36 -2.99
CA LEU A 91 -7.19 3.22 -4.15
C LEU A 91 -5.86 2.90 -4.85
N SER A 92 -4.80 2.71 -4.05
CA SER A 92 -3.48 2.31 -4.55
C SER A 92 -3.38 0.82 -4.93
N LYS A 93 -4.44 0.02 -4.75
CA LYS A 93 -4.46 -1.44 -4.96
C LYS A 93 -3.40 -2.20 -4.15
N GLY A 94 -3.07 -1.69 -2.97
CA GLY A 94 -2.09 -2.22 -2.03
C GLY A 94 -0.64 -1.88 -2.36
N LYS A 95 -0.43 -0.96 -3.32
CA LYS A 95 0.90 -0.52 -3.75
C LYS A 95 1.44 0.64 -2.94
N ALA A 96 0.59 1.50 -2.37
CA ALA A 96 1.10 2.63 -1.59
C ALA A 96 1.93 2.12 -0.41
N ASP A 97 3.09 2.74 -0.19
CA ASP A 97 3.92 2.48 0.97
C ASP A 97 3.12 2.77 2.26
N PRO A 98 2.93 1.78 3.15
CA PRO A 98 2.12 1.97 4.35
C PRO A 98 2.66 3.00 5.33
N GLN A 99 3.99 3.13 5.44
CA GLN A 99 4.60 4.08 6.35
C GLN A 99 4.40 5.51 5.84
N LYS A 100 4.68 5.75 4.56
CA LYS A 100 4.48 7.05 3.92
C LYS A 100 3.00 7.44 3.88
N ALA A 101 2.12 6.51 3.50
CA ALA A 101 0.68 6.73 3.52
C ALA A 101 0.18 7.10 4.92
N SER A 102 0.66 6.43 5.97
CA SER A 102 0.28 6.75 7.35
C SER A 102 0.67 8.19 7.72
N ILE A 103 1.90 8.60 7.39
CA ILE A 103 2.39 9.96 7.67
C ILE A 103 1.54 11.00 6.94
N GLN A 104 1.24 10.76 5.66
CA GLN A 104 0.47 11.72 4.86
C GLN A 104 -1.00 11.81 5.26
N VAL A 105 -1.64 10.67 5.57
CA VAL A 105 -3.00 10.65 6.12
C VAL A 105 -3.06 11.46 7.41
N GLU A 106 -2.12 11.23 8.34
CA GLU A 106 -2.09 11.96 9.60
C GLU A 106 -1.87 13.46 9.38
N LYS A 107 -0.94 13.83 8.48
CA LYS A 107 -0.68 15.22 8.12
C LYS A 107 -1.95 15.91 7.60
N MET A 108 -2.59 15.36 6.56
CA MET A 108 -3.77 15.97 5.93
C MET A 108 -5.01 16.02 6.84
N LEU A 109 -5.13 15.10 7.80
CA LEU A 109 -6.25 15.13 8.76
C LEU A 109 -6.05 16.13 9.90
N ASN A 110 -4.80 16.52 10.17
CA ASN A 110 -4.44 17.48 11.23
C ASN A 110 -4.26 18.92 10.71
N GLU A 111 -4.09 19.12 9.41
CA GLU A 111 -4.28 20.40 8.71
C GLU A 111 -5.77 20.80 8.71
#